data_AF-A0A0M0LCG4-F1
#
_entry.id   AF-A0A0M0LCG4-F1
#
_cell.length_a   1.000
_cell.length_b   1.000
_cell.length_c   1.000
_cell.angle_alpha   90.00
_cell.angle_beta   90.00
_cell.angle_gamma   90.00
#
_symmetry.space_group_name_H-M   'P 1'
#
loop_
_entity.id
_entity.type
_entity.pdbx_description
1 polymer ?
#
loop_
_entity_poly.entity_id
_entity_poly.type
_entity_poly.pdbx_seq_one_letter_code
_entity_poly.pdbx_strand_id
1 'polypeptide(L)'
;MSNVGLLYVGAVLFLNGNMLLGKIDGKSAGIFNLFVGTLQVFTPIYLIVTANGDTNTILSASGLFLFGFTYLYVGITNLTNIRNIGIGYYSLWVAILAIGFAGINYFHFHDIPFTIIWLMWSFLWTLFYLNMAKGKDIETYIGWVAIMQSWVTATIPAFLSLTGIWQEINTAVIVIVQIGFFLFFIVLYFILRRKKEQ
;
A
#
# COMPACT_ATOMS: atom_id res chain seq x y z
N MET A 1 7.88 12.12 -10.56
CA MET A 1 8.19 12.26 -9.11
C MET A 1 7.39 11.28 -8.25
N SER A 2 6.07 11.16 -8.44
CA SER A 2 5.23 10.17 -7.72
C SER A 2 5.70 8.71 -7.85
N ASN A 3 6.18 8.30 -9.04
CA ASN A 3 6.67 6.94 -9.27
C ASN A 3 7.90 6.58 -8.41
N VAL A 4 8.74 7.55 -8.05
CA VAL A 4 9.85 7.32 -7.11
C VAL A 4 9.28 7.01 -5.72
N GLY A 5 8.29 7.79 -5.26
CA GLY A 5 7.57 7.50 -4.02
C GLY A 5 6.95 6.10 -4.03
N LEU A 6 6.28 5.73 -5.13
CA LEU A 6 5.69 4.40 -5.30
C LEU A 6 6.72 3.26 -5.28
N LEU A 7 7.91 3.47 -5.85
CA LEU A 7 9.00 2.50 -5.80
C LEU A 7 9.43 2.21 -4.34
N TYR A 8 9.57 3.25 -3.52
CA TYR A 8 9.92 3.10 -2.10
C TYR A 8 8.75 2.61 -1.24
N VAL A 9 7.50 2.87 -1.64
CA VAL A 9 6.31 2.20 -1.08
C VAL A 9 6.43 0.68 -1.24
N GLY A 10 6.90 0.23 -2.41
CA GLY A 10 7.22 -1.18 -2.63
C GLY A 10 8.24 -1.69 -1.62
N ALA A 11 9.38 -1.00 -1.47
CA ALA A 11 10.41 -1.40 -0.51
C ALA A 11 9.90 -1.51 0.94
N VAL A 12 9.10 -0.54 1.42
CA VAL A 12 8.59 -0.56 2.80
C VAL A 12 7.51 -1.63 3.00
N LEU A 13 6.66 -1.88 2.01
CA LEU A 13 5.69 -2.99 2.07
C LEU A 13 6.39 -4.35 2.10
N PHE A 14 7.48 -4.50 1.34
CA PHE A 14 8.29 -5.72 1.36
C PHE A 14 8.92 -5.95 2.73
N LEU A 15 9.52 -4.92 3.33
CA LEU A 15 10.13 -5.01 4.66
C LEU A 15 9.08 -5.25 5.75
N ASN A 16 7.96 -4.54 5.72
CA ASN A 16 6.85 -4.74 6.67
C ASN A 16 6.24 -6.13 6.54
N GLY A 17 6.10 -6.65 5.32
CA GLY A 17 5.63 -8.01 5.12
C GLY A 17 6.59 -9.06 5.70
N ASN A 18 7.91 -8.88 5.53
CA ASN A 18 8.91 -9.75 6.15
C ASN A 18 8.94 -9.61 7.69
N MET A 19 8.70 -8.41 8.22
CA MET A 19 8.54 -8.18 9.66
C MET A 19 7.35 -8.97 10.22
N LEU A 20 6.19 -8.93 9.55
CA LEU A 20 5.00 -9.70 9.95
C LEU A 20 5.19 -11.22 9.84
N LEU A 21 6.11 -11.66 8.98
CA LEU A 21 6.53 -13.07 8.89
C LEU A 21 7.62 -13.43 9.91
N GLY A 22 7.98 -12.53 10.82
CA GLY A 22 9.00 -12.76 11.86
C GLY A 22 10.44 -12.80 11.36
N LYS A 23 10.70 -12.38 10.11
CA LYS A 23 12.05 -12.40 9.51
C LYS A 23 12.86 -11.14 9.81
N ILE A 24 12.20 -10.05 10.17
CA ILE A 24 12.81 -8.75 10.49
C ILE A 24 12.19 -8.26 11.80
N ASP A 25 12.99 -7.71 12.71
CA ASP A 25 12.48 -7.15 13.95
C ASP A 25 11.74 -5.82 13.71
N GLY A 26 10.80 -5.50 14.61
CA GLY A 26 9.98 -4.31 14.50
C GLY A 26 10.78 -3.01 14.43
N LYS A 27 11.87 -2.88 15.20
CA LYS A 27 12.65 -1.65 15.27
C LYS A 27 13.42 -1.39 13.97
N SER A 28 14.06 -2.42 13.40
CA SER A 28 14.74 -2.32 12.10
C SER A 28 13.78 -1.93 10.99
N ALA A 29 12.60 -2.56 10.93
CA ALA A 29 11.55 -2.15 10.00
C ALA A 29 11.06 -0.72 10.28
N GLY A 30 10.94 -0.34 11.56
CA GLY A 30 10.48 0.97 12.01
C GLY A 30 11.33 2.12 11.50
N ILE A 31 12.67 1.98 11.48
CA ILE A 31 13.59 2.98 10.92
C ILE A 31 13.27 3.23 9.43
N PHE A 32 13.12 2.15 8.65
CA PHE A 32 12.85 2.28 7.22
C PHE A 32 11.46 2.90 6.94
N ASN A 33 10.47 2.58 7.78
CA ASN A 33 9.16 3.21 7.72
C ASN A 33 9.24 4.73 7.93
N LEU A 34 10.12 5.22 8.80
CA LEU A 34 10.32 6.67 8.95
C LEU A 34 10.88 7.29 7.67
N PHE A 35 11.88 6.69 7.03
CA PHE A 35 12.45 7.21 5.78
C PHE A 35 11.41 7.31 4.67
N VAL A 36 10.66 6.22 4.43
CA VAL A 36 9.64 6.21 3.37
C VAL A 36 8.46 7.10 3.74
N GLY A 37 8.06 7.11 5.01
CA GLY A 37 7.01 8.00 5.51
C GLY A 37 7.35 9.47 5.30
N THR A 38 8.57 9.91 5.66
CA THR A 38 9.03 11.28 5.45
C THR A 38 9.09 11.62 3.96
N LEU A 39 9.64 10.73 3.11
CA LEU A 39 9.66 10.91 1.66
C LEU A 39 8.24 11.08 1.09
N GLN A 40 7.30 10.28 1.56
CA GLN A 40 5.90 10.26 1.10
C GLN A 40 5.04 11.39 1.67
N VAL A 41 5.49 12.08 2.71
CA VAL A 41 4.88 13.35 3.16
C VAL A 41 5.48 14.53 2.41
N PHE A 42 6.80 14.54 2.18
CA PHE A 42 7.46 15.64 1.49
C PHE A 42 7.06 15.74 0.01
N THR A 43 6.97 14.60 -0.69
CA THR A 43 6.62 14.53 -2.11
C THR A 43 5.29 15.23 -2.44
N PRO A 44 4.15 14.91 -1.78
CA PRO A 44 2.88 15.58 -2.06
C PRO A 44 2.86 17.04 -1.63
N ILE A 45 3.59 17.45 -0.59
CA ILE A 45 3.73 18.88 -0.25
C ILE A 45 4.33 19.64 -1.42
N TYR A 46 5.44 19.15 -1.98
CA TYR A 46 6.07 19.77 -3.14
C TYR A 46 5.12 19.83 -4.34
N LEU A 47 4.43 18.73 -4.65
CA LEU A 47 3.47 18.67 -5.76
C LEU A 47 2.31 19.66 -5.60
N ILE A 48 1.76 19.80 -4.38
CA ILE A 48 0.65 20.73 -4.12
C ILE A 48 1.11 22.18 -4.20
N VAL A 49 2.27 22.52 -3.63
CA VAL A 49 2.81 23.89 -3.68
C VAL A 49 3.12 24.31 -5.12
N THR A 50 3.59 23.37 -5.95
CA THR A 50 3.92 23.62 -7.35
C THR A 50 2.75 23.41 -8.31
N ALA A 51 1.57 23.00 -7.83
CA ALA A 51 0.40 22.74 -8.66
C ALA A 51 -0.20 24.02 -9.29
N ASN A 52 0.16 25.20 -8.80
CA ASN A 52 -0.34 26.49 -9.30
C ASN A 52 -1.88 26.56 -9.42
N GLY A 53 -2.60 25.91 -8.50
CA GLY A 53 -4.07 25.86 -8.48
C GLY A 53 -4.70 24.75 -9.33
N ASP A 54 -3.92 23.88 -9.99
CA ASP A 54 -4.45 22.70 -10.69
C ASP A 54 -5.05 21.71 -9.68
N THR A 55 -6.37 21.65 -9.66
CA THR A 55 -7.16 20.81 -8.75
C THR A 55 -6.95 19.33 -9.00
N ASN A 56 -6.66 18.90 -10.23
CA ASN A 56 -6.37 17.49 -10.54
C ASN A 56 -5.03 17.07 -9.95
N THR A 57 -3.99 17.89 -10.11
CA THR A 57 -2.67 17.64 -9.51
C THR A 57 -2.75 17.61 -7.99
N ILE A 58 -3.49 18.54 -7.37
CA ILE A 58 -3.70 18.56 -5.91
C ILE A 58 -4.44 17.30 -5.44
N LEU A 59 -5.50 16.90 -6.16
CA LEU A 59 -6.27 15.71 -5.84
C LEU A 59 -5.40 14.45 -5.89
N SER A 60 -4.63 14.27 -6.97
CA SER A 60 -3.74 13.13 -7.11
C SER A 60 -2.63 13.10 -6.05
N ALA A 61 -2.07 14.27 -5.70
CA ALA A 61 -1.07 14.38 -4.65
C ALA A 61 -1.65 14.07 -3.25
N SER A 62 -2.91 14.43 -3.00
CA SER A 62 -3.55 14.24 -1.69
C SER A 62 -3.58 12.76 -1.24
N GLY A 63 -3.72 11.82 -2.17
CA GLY A 63 -3.74 10.39 -1.88
C GLY A 63 -2.42 9.86 -1.32
N LEU A 64 -1.28 10.49 -1.64
CA LEU A 64 0.04 10.04 -1.16
C LEU A 64 0.19 10.24 0.35
N PHE A 65 -0.47 11.24 0.93
CA PHE A 65 -0.43 11.48 2.37
C PHE A 65 -0.98 10.32 3.18
N LEU A 66 -1.97 9.59 2.65
CA LEU A 66 -2.54 8.41 3.31
C LEU A 66 -1.44 7.39 3.64
N PHE A 67 -0.56 7.15 2.68
CA PHE A 67 0.53 6.21 2.81
C PHE A 67 1.69 6.80 3.61
N GLY A 68 2.05 8.06 3.37
CA GLY A 68 3.12 8.73 4.12
C GLY A 68 2.86 8.74 5.63
N PHE A 69 1.66 9.12 6.05
CA PHE A 69 1.28 9.08 7.46
C PHE A 69 1.11 7.66 7.98
N THR A 70 0.68 6.69 7.16
CA THR A 70 0.67 5.27 7.57
C THR A 70 2.08 4.84 7.99
N TYR A 71 3.09 5.07 7.15
CA TYR A 71 4.45 4.63 7.43
C TYR A 71 5.10 5.42 8.56
N LEU A 72 4.88 6.72 8.68
CA LEU A 72 5.34 7.47 9.85
C LEU A 72 4.75 6.90 11.15
N TYR A 73 3.45 6.61 11.16
CA TYR A 73 2.77 6.07 12.34
C TYR A 73 3.30 4.67 12.69
N VAL A 74 3.41 3.77 11.71
CA VAL A 74 4.01 2.44 11.90
C VAL A 74 5.45 2.55 12.38
N GLY A 75 6.26 3.43 11.79
CA GLY A 75 7.66 3.64 12.15
C GLY A 75 7.83 4.09 13.59
N ILE A 76 7.14 5.15 14.00
CA ILE A 76 7.15 5.65 15.39
C ILE A 76 6.69 4.56 16.35
N THR A 77 5.63 3.84 15.99
CA THR A 77 5.04 2.83 16.87
C THR A 77 5.96 1.64 17.09
N ASN A 78 6.57 1.14 16.03
CA ASN A 78 7.55 0.06 16.11
C ASN A 78 8.81 0.44 16.92
N LEU A 79 9.23 1.70 16.85
CA LEU A 79 10.40 2.19 17.59
C LEU A 79 10.11 2.42 19.08
N THR A 80 8.89 2.84 19.40
CA THR A 80 8.47 3.18 20.77
C THR A 80 7.73 2.05 21.50
N ASN A 81 7.35 0.98 20.79
CA ASN A 81 6.55 -0.14 21.30
C ASN A 81 5.20 0.29 21.92
N ILE A 82 4.60 1.39 21.45
CA ILE A 82 3.25 1.79 21.86
C ILE A 82 2.20 0.86 21.23
N ARG A 83 0.96 0.85 21.76
CA ARG A 83 -0.10 -0.02 21.26
C ARG A 83 -0.55 0.36 19.84
N ASN A 84 -0.70 -0.64 18.97
CA ASN A 84 -0.99 -0.45 17.53
C ASN A 84 -2.47 -0.18 17.20
N ILE A 85 -3.36 -0.08 18.20
CA ILE A 85 -4.81 0.07 17.97
C ILE A 85 -5.12 1.32 17.13
N GLY A 86 -4.41 2.43 17.38
CA GLY A 86 -4.58 3.67 16.64
C GLY A 86 -4.23 3.54 15.16
N ILE A 87 -3.15 2.80 14.83
CA ILE A 87 -2.80 2.48 13.44
C ILE A 87 -3.90 1.64 12.79
N GLY A 88 -4.49 0.70 13.52
CA GLY A 88 -5.58 -0.12 13.01
C GLY A 88 -6.78 0.74 12.56
N TYR A 89 -7.23 1.69 13.38
CA TYR A 89 -8.31 2.61 12.99
C TYR A 89 -7.91 3.57 11.86
N TYR A 90 -6.67 4.05 11.84
CA TYR A 90 -6.18 4.83 10.71
C TYR A 90 -6.17 3.98 9.42
N SER A 91 -5.86 2.69 9.52
CA SER A 91 -5.88 1.78 8.37
C SER A 91 -7.29 1.59 7.82
N LEU A 92 -8.32 1.56 8.67
CA LEU A 92 -9.72 1.58 8.22
C LEU A 92 -10.05 2.86 7.44
N TRP A 93 -9.60 4.01 7.95
CA TRP A 93 -9.78 5.29 7.27
C TRP A 93 -9.14 5.30 5.88
N VAL A 94 -7.88 4.84 5.78
CA VAL A 94 -7.17 4.71 4.50
C VAL A 94 -7.91 3.75 3.57
N ALA A 95 -8.40 2.61 4.06
CA ALA A 95 -9.14 1.66 3.24
C ALA A 95 -10.43 2.24 2.64
N ILE A 96 -11.17 3.04 3.41
CA ILE A 96 -12.38 3.73 2.94
C ILE A 96 -12.02 4.76 1.86
N LEU A 97 -11.02 5.61 2.10
CA LEU A 97 -10.60 6.61 1.12
C LEU A 97 -10.02 5.98 -0.14
N ALA A 98 -9.31 4.85 -0.03
CA ALA A 98 -8.80 4.11 -1.16
C ALA A 98 -9.91 3.64 -2.12
N ILE A 99 -11.10 3.32 -1.61
CA ILE A 99 -12.28 3.03 -2.46
C ILE A 99 -12.71 4.30 -3.22
N GLY A 100 -12.71 5.45 -2.55
CA GLY A 100 -12.97 6.74 -3.19
C GLY A 100 -11.97 7.06 -4.31
N PHE A 101 -10.68 6.88 -4.05
CA PHE A 101 -9.62 7.05 -5.06
C PHE A 101 -9.73 6.04 -6.21
N ALA A 102 -10.15 4.80 -5.94
CA ALA A 102 -10.46 3.84 -7.01
C ALA A 102 -11.60 4.38 -7.90
N GLY A 103 -12.68 4.90 -7.31
CA GLY A 103 -13.77 5.54 -8.05
C GLY A 103 -13.30 6.73 -8.90
N ILE A 104 -12.44 7.59 -8.36
CA ILE A 104 -11.86 8.72 -9.09
C ILE A 104 -11.02 8.23 -10.28
N ASN A 105 -10.17 7.21 -10.09
CA ASN A 105 -9.36 6.66 -11.18
C ASN A 105 -10.23 6.06 -12.28
N TYR A 106 -11.33 5.40 -11.92
CA TYR A 106 -12.23 4.77 -12.89
C TYR A 106 -13.08 5.80 -13.67
N PHE A 107 -13.76 6.70 -12.94
CA PHE A 107 -14.74 7.61 -13.53
C PHE A 107 -14.14 8.88 -14.11
N HIS A 108 -13.07 9.42 -13.52
CA HIS A 108 -12.49 10.71 -13.91
C HIS A 108 -11.23 10.55 -14.76
N PHE A 109 -10.31 9.67 -14.36
CA PHE A 109 -9.05 9.47 -15.08
C PHE A 109 -9.08 8.33 -16.10
N HIS A 110 -10.13 7.50 -16.10
CA HIS A 110 -10.27 6.30 -16.94
C HIS A 110 -9.06 5.35 -16.86
N ASP A 111 -8.38 5.31 -15.69
CA ASP A 111 -7.21 4.48 -15.42
C ASP A 111 -7.64 3.20 -14.69
N ILE A 112 -7.97 2.18 -15.47
CA ILE A 112 -8.41 0.87 -14.95
C ILE A 112 -7.29 0.20 -14.12
N PRO A 113 -6.02 0.15 -14.56
CA PRO A 113 -4.93 -0.41 -13.75
C PRO A 113 -4.80 0.22 -12.37
N PHE A 114 -4.83 1.56 -12.26
CA PHE A 114 -4.73 2.23 -10.97
C PHE A 114 -6.01 2.12 -10.14
N THR A 115 -7.18 1.99 -10.77
CA THR A 115 -8.43 1.65 -10.09
C THR A 115 -8.26 0.34 -9.30
N ILE A 116 -7.75 -0.71 -9.95
CA ILE A 116 -7.57 -2.02 -9.32
C ILE A 116 -6.47 -1.96 -8.24
N ILE A 117 -5.39 -1.22 -8.46
CA ILE A 117 -4.33 -1.00 -7.45
C ILE A 117 -4.92 -0.38 -6.17
N TRP A 118 -5.74 0.67 -6.31
CA TRP A 118 -6.39 1.29 -5.15
C TRP A 118 -7.33 0.33 -4.40
N LEU A 119 -8.03 -0.56 -5.12
CA LEU A 119 -8.84 -1.60 -4.49
C LEU A 119 -7.98 -2.66 -3.77
N MET A 120 -6.85 -3.07 -4.35
CA MET A 120 -5.90 -3.98 -3.71
C MET A 120 -5.29 -3.36 -2.44
N TRP A 121 -4.99 -2.07 -2.45
CA TRP A 121 -4.57 -1.34 -1.26
C TRP A 121 -5.71 -1.21 -0.25
N SER A 122 -6.93 -0.87 -0.66
CA SER A 122 -8.09 -0.87 0.25
C SER A 122 -8.24 -2.22 0.97
N PHE A 123 -8.06 -3.32 0.23
CA PHE A 123 -8.04 -4.67 0.79
C PHE A 123 -6.93 -4.86 1.83
N LEU A 124 -5.66 -4.55 1.50
CA LEU A 124 -4.53 -4.73 2.42
C LEU A 124 -4.68 -3.88 3.70
N TRP A 125 -5.10 -2.63 3.58
CA TRP A 125 -5.32 -1.75 4.74
C TRP A 125 -6.50 -2.20 5.60
N THR A 126 -7.53 -2.81 4.99
CA THR A 126 -8.60 -3.48 5.75
C THR A 126 -8.04 -4.64 6.58
N LEU A 127 -7.09 -5.42 6.04
CA LEU A 127 -6.45 -6.49 6.81
C LEU A 127 -5.65 -5.93 8.01
N PHE A 128 -4.91 -4.83 7.83
CA PHE A 128 -4.22 -4.16 8.93
C PHE A 128 -5.19 -3.69 10.02
N TYR A 129 -6.35 -3.14 9.66
CA TYR A 129 -7.40 -2.80 10.62
C TYR A 129 -7.88 -4.04 11.40
N LEU A 130 -8.17 -5.14 10.70
CA LEU A 130 -8.62 -6.38 11.31
C LEU A 130 -7.59 -6.96 12.29
N ASN A 131 -6.30 -6.89 11.95
CA ASN A 131 -5.24 -7.35 12.85
C ASN A 131 -5.04 -6.37 14.03
N MET A 132 -4.74 -5.10 13.76
CA MET A 132 -4.25 -4.17 14.79
C MET A 132 -5.35 -3.58 15.67
N ALA A 133 -6.55 -3.34 15.14
CA ALA A 133 -7.67 -2.78 15.90
C ALA A 133 -8.66 -3.83 16.38
N LYS A 134 -8.88 -4.91 15.60
CA LYS A 134 -9.80 -6.01 15.98
C LYS A 134 -9.09 -7.22 16.60
N GLY A 135 -7.77 -7.21 16.68
CA GLY A 135 -7.00 -8.29 17.30
C GLY A 135 -7.10 -9.62 16.55
N LYS A 136 -7.43 -9.62 15.25
CA LYS A 136 -7.48 -10.86 14.47
C LYS A 136 -6.06 -11.37 14.22
N ASP A 137 -5.84 -12.63 14.57
CA ASP A 137 -4.58 -13.32 14.35
C ASP A 137 -4.49 -13.85 12.91
N ILE A 138 -4.11 -12.94 12.01
CA ILE A 138 -3.95 -13.15 10.56
C ILE A 138 -2.61 -12.57 10.04
N GLU A 139 -1.62 -12.34 10.92
CA GLU A 139 -0.37 -11.63 10.61
C GLU A 139 0.41 -12.29 9.48
N THR A 140 0.54 -13.62 9.51
CA THR A 140 1.22 -14.39 8.44
C THR A 140 0.57 -14.18 7.08
N TYR A 141 -0.76 -14.14 7.03
CA TYR A 141 -1.50 -13.89 5.79
C TYR A 141 -1.25 -12.47 5.28
N ILE A 142 -1.33 -11.48 6.18
CA ILE A 142 -1.04 -10.08 5.85
C ILE A 142 0.39 -9.92 5.33
N GLY A 143 1.37 -10.57 5.97
CA GLY A 143 2.77 -10.53 5.58
C GLY A 143 2.98 -10.97 4.14
N TRP A 144 2.36 -12.08 3.73
CA TRP A 144 2.41 -12.54 2.33
C TRP A 144 1.70 -11.61 1.35
N VAL A 145 0.49 -11.13 1.70
CA VAL A 145 -0.23 -10.18 0.83
C VAL A 145 0.58 -8.89 0.66
N ALA A 146 1.18 -8.37 1.72
CA ALA A 146 2.03 -7.18 1.67
C ALA A 146 3.27 -7.37 0.78
N ILE A 147 3.95 -8.52 0.88
CA ILE A 147 5.08 -8.86 -0.01
C ILE A 147 4.62 -8.97 -1.46
N MET A 148 3.48 -9.59 -1.74
CA MET A 148 3.03 -9.72 -3.13
C MET A 148 2.63 -8.36 -3.71
N GLN A 149 1.88 -7.57 -2.95
CA GLN A 149 1.51 -6.21 -3.35
C GLN A 149 2.74 -5.29 -3.48
N SER A 150 3.79 -5.46 -2.66
CA SER A 150 5.01 -4.67 -2.81
C SER A 150 5.61 -4.75 -4.21
N TRP A 151 5.49 -5.91 -4.85
CA TRP A 151 5.96 -6.11 -6.22
C TRP A 151 4.92 -5.71 -7.25
N VAL A 152 3.70 -6.26 -7.15
CA VAL A 152 2.70 -6.20 -8.21
C VAL A 152 2.00 -4.85 -8.30
N THR A 153 1.84 -4.14 -7.17
CA THR A 153 1.11 -2.86 -7.14
C THR A 153 2.02 -1.64 -6.96
N ALA A 154 3.28 -1.85 -6.57
CA ALA A 154 4.22 -0.77 -6.30
C ALA A 154 5.52 -0.88 -7.12
N THR A 155 6.40 -1.84 -6.81
CA THR A 155 7.77 -1.88 -7.34
C THR A 155 7.82 -2.03 -8.86
N ILE A 156 7.12 -3.03 -9.42
CA ILE A 156 7.14 -3.29 -10.86
C ILE A 156 6.44 -2.15 -11.63
N PRO A 157 5.20 -1.73 -11.26
CA PRO A 157 4.56 -0.59 -11.91
C PRO A 157 5.40 0.69 -11.84
N ALA A 158 5.97 1.01 -10.68
CA ALA A 158 6.81 2.19 -10.51
C ALA A 158 8.06 2.15 -11.38
N PHE A 159 8.78 1.02 -11.38
CA PHE A 159 10.00 0.87 -12.16
C PHE A 159 9.73 1.00 -13.66
N LEU A 160 8.70 0.31 -14.16
CA LEU A 160 8.30 0.40 -15.57
C LEU A 160 7.78 1.79 -15.94
N SER A 161 7.12 2.48 -15.01
CA SER A 161 6.66 3.86 -15.24
C SER A 161 7.81 4.86 -15.27
N LEU A 162 8.91 4.59 -14.55
CA LEU A 162 10.12 5.41 -14.59
C LEU A 162 10.90 5.22 -15.89
N THR A 163 10.80 4.05 -16.53
CA THR A 163 11.42 3.79 -17.83
C THR A 163 10.54 4.18 -19.02
N GLY A 164 9.28 4.58 -18.79
CA GLY A 164 8.30 4.91 -19.82
C GLY A 164 7.64 3.70 -20.49
N ILE A 165 8.00 2.48 -20.08
CA ILE A 165 7.51 1.23 -20.67
C ILE A 165 6.08 0.91 -20.18
N TRP A 166 5.70 1.39 -18.98
CA TRP A 166 4.40 1.09 -18.39
C TRP A 166 3.22 1.43 -19.31
N GLN A 167 3.31 2.56 -20.02
CA GLN A 167 2.28 3.04 -20.94
C GLN A 167 2.19 2.22 -22.24
N GLU A 168 3.23 1.44 -22.57
CA GLU A 168 3.28 0.58 -23.76
C GLU A 168 2.64 -0.79 -23.50
N ILE A 169 2.48 -1.18 -22.23
CA ILE A 169 1.92 -2.47 -21.86
C ILE A 169 0.40 -2.44 -22.05
N ASN A 170 -0.11 -3.47 -22.71
CA ASN A 170 -1.54 -3.63 -22.93
C ASN A 170 -2.31 -3.68 -21.58
N THR A 171 -3.28 -2.78 -21.42
CA THR A 171 -4.13 -2.67 -20.23
C THR A 171 -4.77 -4.00 -19.82
N ALA A 172 -5.23 -4.81 -20.77
CA ALA A 172 -5.86 -6.09 -20.48
C ALA A 172 -4.87 -7.07 -19.81
N VAL A 173 -3.60 -7.06 -20.22
CA VAL A 173 -2.55 -7.90 -19.59
C VAL A 173 -2.35 -7.49 -18.14
N ILE A 174 -2.24 -6.19 -17.87
CA ILE A 174 -2.10 -5.66 -16.50
C ILE A 174 -3.28 -6.09 -15.64
N VAL A 175 -4.51 -5.90 -16.15
CA VAL A 175 -5.75 -6.26 -15.46
C VAL A 175 -5.83 -7.76 -15.16
N ILE A 176 -5.51 -8.62 -16.13
CA ILE A 176 -5.50 -10.09 -15.94
C ILE A 176 -4.53 -10.48 -14.82
N VAL A 177 -3.32 -9.92 -14.82
CA VAL A 177 -2.31 -10.18 -13.79
C VAL A 177 -2.83 -9.74 -12.42
N GLN A 178 -3.37 -8.52 -12.31
CA GLN A 178 -3.91 -7.99 -11.06
C GLN A 178 -5.07 -8.83 -10.51
N ILE A 179 -6.03 -9.22 -11.36
CA ILE A 179 -7.13 -10.09 -10.98
C ILE A 179 -6.61 -11.46 -10.53
N GLY A 180 -5.64 -12.03 -11.26
CA GLY A 180 -5.00 -13.29 -10.90
C GLY A 180 -4.38 -13.25 -9.50
N PHE A 181 -3.64 -12.19 -9.17
CA PHE A 181 -3.10 -12.00 -7.82
C PHE A 181 -4.19 -11.81 -6.76
N PHE A 182 -5.25 -11.07 -7.08
CA PHE A 182 -6.36 -10.88 -6.14
C PHE A 182 -7.06 -12.20 -5.81
N LEU A 183 -7.34 -13.03 -6.82
CA LEU A 183 -7.88 -14.38 -6.63
C LEU A 183 -6.91 -15.26 -5.83
N PHE A 184 -5.62 -15.15 -6.11
CA PHE A 184 -4.59 -15.86 -5.36
C PHE A 184 -4.58 -15.48 -3.87
N PHE A 185 -4.80 -14.22 -3.51
CA PHE A 185 -4.91 -13.81 -2.10
C PHE A 185 -6.06 -14.53 -1.39
N ILE A 186 -7.21 -14.67 -2.06
CA ILE A 186 -8.36 -15.40 -1.52
C ILE A 186 -8.00 -16.87 -1.27
N VAL A 187 -7.37 -17.53 -2.25
CA VAL A 187 -6.93 -18.93 -2.10
C VAL A 187 -5.91 -19.07 -0.98
N LEU A 188 -4.93 -18.16 -0.91
CA LEU A 188 -3.88 -18.16 0.10
C LEU A 188 -4.46 -18.07 1.53
N TYR A 189 -5.50 -17.27 1.73
CA TYR A 189 -6.19 -17.19 3.03
C TYR A 189 -6.71 -18.56 3.48
N PHE A 190 -7.37 -19.31 2.58
CA PHE A 190 -7.90 -20.64 2.91
C PHE A 190 -6.78 -21.66 3.15
N ILE A 191 -5.69 -21.61 2.39
CA ILE A 191 -4.53 -22.49 2.59
C ILE A 191 -3.91 -22.27 3.97
N LEU A 192 -3.65 -21.01 4.34
CA LEU A 192 -3.04 -20.69 5.63
C LEU A 192 -3.96 -20.97 6.81
N ARG A 193 -5.26 -20.75 6.66
CA ARG A 193 -6.26 -21.10 7.68
C ARG A 193 -6.28 -22.61 7.96
N ARG A 194 -6.30 -23.44 6.92
CA ARG A 194 -6.27 -24.90 7.07
C ARG A 194 -5.03 -25.40 7.82
N LYS A 195 -3.86 -24.81 7.53
CA LYS A 195 -2.61 -25.16 8.24
C LYS A 195 -2.62 -24.81 9.73
N LYS A 196 -3.43 -23.84 10.15
CA LYS A 196 -3.55 -23.43 11.56
C LYS A 196 -4.52 -24.30 12.36
N GLU A 197 -5.43 -24.98 11.66
CA GLU A 197 -6.41 -25.91 12.23
C GLU A 197 -5.87 -27.35 12.34
N GLN A 198 -4.69 -27.63 11.75
CA GLN A 198 -3.94 -28.89 11.83
C GLN A 198 -2.84 -28.81 12.89
#